data_AF-A0A832AEM2-F1
#
_entry.id   AF-A0A832AEM2-F1
#
_cell.length_a   1.000
_cell.length_b   1.000
_cell.length_c   1.000
_cell.angle_alpha   90.00
_cell.angle_beta   90.00
_cell.angle_gamma   90.00
#
_symmetry.space_group_name_H-M   'P 1'
#
loop_
_entity.id
_entity.type
_entity.pdbx_description
1 polymer ?
#
loop_
_entity_poly.entity_id
_entity_poly.type
_entity_poly.pdbx_seq_one_letter_code
_entity_poly.pdbx_strand_id
1 'polypeptide(L)'
;PNSNINIEDDQKERSAIAFAESPSGTVYYYIELIGNKIDYIYAATPSMFLIKAIEKSLEGQIFTDFAFTVDSFGAFFADAAK
;
A
#
# COMPACT_ATOMS: atom_id res chain seq x y z
N PRO A 1 23.19 -36.40 10.86
CA PRO A 1 22.02 -35.51 10.74
C PRO A 1 21.31 -35.77 9.40
N ASN A 2 20.19 -36.52 9.44
CA ASN A 2 19.47 -36.98 8.26
C ASN A 2 18.82 -35.82 7.49
N SER A 3 19.32 -35.53 6.29
CA SER A 3 18.81 -34.52 5.36
C SER A 3 17.85 -35.12 4.33
N ASN A 4 16.79 -35.78 4.78
CA ASN A 4 15.79 -36.43 3.90
C ASN A 4 14.41 -35.75 3.95
N ILE A 5 14.34 -34.46 4.28
CA ILE A 5 13.09 -33.71 4.19
C ILE A 5 13.07 -33.01 2.83
N ASN A 6 12.39 -33.63 1.87
CA ASN A 6 12.07 -33.00 0.60
C ASN A 6 10.77 -32.22 0.80
N ILE A 7 10.84 -30.89 0.86
CA ILE A 7 9.65 -30.04 0.94
C ILE A 7 9.12 -29.94 -0.48
N GLU A 8 8.12 -30.75 -0.81
CA GLU A 8 7.42 -30.64 -2.09
C GLU A 8 6.60 -29.35 -2.11
N ASP A 9 6.88 -28.50 -3.11
CA ASP A 9 6.16 -27.25 -3.34
C ASP A 9 4.86 -27.55 -4.08
N ASP A 10 3.72 -27.42 -3.39
CA ASP A 10 2.40 -27.88 -3.87
C ASP A 10 1.86 -27.12 -5.09
N GLN A 11 2.60 -26.11 -5.55
CA GLN A 11 2.24 -25.18 -6.65
C GLN A 11 0.83 -24.58 -6.47
N LYS A 12 0.34 -24.53 -5.23
CA LYS A 12 -1.02 -24.09 -4.96
C LYS A 12 -1.09 -22.57 -4.95
N GLU A 13 -2.08 -22.03 -5.64
CA GLU A 13 -2.39 -20.61 -5.61
C GLU A 13 -3.04 -20.22 -4.27
N ARG A 14 -2.51 -19.18 -3.64
CA ARG A 14 -3.01 -18.64 -2.38
C ARG A 14 -2.94 -17.12 -2.43
N SER A 15 -4.00 -16.45 -1.96
CA SER A 15 -4.02 -14.99 -1.83
C SER A 15 -4.25 -14.57 -0.39
N ALA A 16 -3.60 -13.50 0.05
CA ALA A 16 -3.81 -12.92 1.37
C ALA A 16 -3.89 -11.40 1.32
N ILE A 17 -4.69 -10.83 2.22
CA ILE A 17 -4.74 -9.39 2.50
C ILE A 17 -4.29 -9.18 3.94
N ALA A 18 -3.37 -8.25 4.13
CA ALA A 18 -2.91 -7.80 5.44
C ALA A 18 -2.82 -6.27 5.45
N PHE A 19 -2.72 -5.70 6.64
CA PHE A 19 -2.49 -4.28 6.80
C PHE A 19 -1.51 -4.01 7.93
N ALA A 20 -0.81 -2.89 7.81
CA ALA A 20 0.05 -2.34 8.85
C ALA A 20 -0.25 -0.85 9.01
N GLU A 21 -0.13 -0.34 10.22
CA GLU A 21 -0.27 1.09 10.48
C GLU A 21 1.08 1.79 10.29
N SER A 22 1.08 2.92 9.60
CA SER A 22 2.21 3.81 9.41
C SER A 22 1.84 5.22 9.92
N PRO A 23 2.81 6.12 10.16
CA PRO A 23 2.51 7.48 10.62
C PRO A 23 1.53 8.26 9.72
N SER A 24 1.51 7.98 8.42
CA SER A 24 0.59 8.61 7.45
C SER A 24 -0.75 7.86 7.30
N GLY A 25 -0.94 6.75 8.01
CA GLY A 25 -2.14 5.92 7.98
C GLY A 25 -1.88 4.46 7.61
N THR A 26 -2.95 3.73 7.31
CA THR A 26 -2.90 2.30 7.03
C THR A 26 -2.32 1.97 5.66
N VAL A 27 -1.30 1.12 5.62
CA VAL A 27 -0.80 0.48 4.40
C VAL A 27 -1.46 -0.89 4.25
N TYR A 28 -2.09 -1.17 3.11
CA TYR A 28 -2.65 -2.47 2.80
C TYR A 28 -1.73 -3.24 1.86
N TYR A 29 -1.56 -4.52 2.14
CA TYR A 29 -0.83 -5.45 1.31
C TYR A 29 -1.77 -6.53 0.80
N TYR A 30 -1.75 -6.75 -0.51
CA TYR A 30 -2.33 -7.90 -1.16
C TYR A 30 -1.19 -8.72 -1.77
N ILE A 31 -1.16 -10.01 -1.48
CA ILE A 31 -0.09 -10.91 -1.92
C ILE A 31 -0.74 -12.14 -2.54
N GLU A 32 -0.27 -12.51 -3.74
CA GLU A 32 -0.57 -13.78 -4.38
C GLU A 32 0.68 -14.65 -4.36
N LEU A 33 0.50 -15.92 -4.02
CA LEU A 33 1.54 -16.93 -3.89
C LEU A 33 1.21 -18.09 -4.83
N ILE A 34 2.24 -18.62 -5.51
CA ILE A 34 2.21 -19.93 -6.16
C ILE A 34 3.17 -20.82 -5.41
N GLY A 35 2.63 -21.76 -4.65
CA GLY A 35 3.41 -22.58 -3.73
C GLY A 35 4.07 -21.70 -2.65
N ASN A 36 5.40 -21.72 -2.60
CA ASN A 36 6.20 -20.87 -1.69
C ASN A 36 6.77 -19.60 -2.34
N LYS A 37 6.42 -19.31 -3.59
CA LYS A 37 6.88 -18.12 -4.31
C LYS A 37 5.80 -17.06 -4.35
N ILE A 38 6.23 -15.81 -4.17
CA ILE A 38 5.38 -14.64 -4.41
C ILE A 38 5.26 -14.46 -5.92
N ASP A 39 4.04 -14.52 -6.42
CA ASP A 39 3.71 -14.28 -7.83
C ASP A 39 3.38 -12.80 -8.04
N TYR A 40 2.58 -12.22 -7.14
CA TYR A 40 2.16 -10.84 -7.23
C TYR A 40 2.09 -10.17 -5.84
N ILE A 41 2.46 -8.89 -5.81
CA ILE A 41 2.26 -8.02 -4.64
C ILE A 41 1.62 -6.73 -5.11
N TYR A 42 0.64 -6.29 -4.35
CA TYR A 42 0.08 -4.95 -4.44
C TYR A 42 0.08 -4.29 -3.07
N ALA A 43 0.71 -3.12 -2.99
CA ALA A 43 0.65 -2.26 -1.81
C ALA A 43 -0.25 -1.05 -2.10
N ALA A 44 -1.26 -0.84 -1.27
CA ALA A 44 -2.00 0.43 -1.23
C ALA A 44 -1.48 1.26 -0.07
N THR A 45 -0.78 2.35 -0.40
CA THR A 45 -0.26 3.31 0.56
C THR A 45 -1.36 4.30 0.96
N PRO A 46 -1.28 4.92 2.15
CA PRO A 46 -2.24 5.93 2.59
C PRO A 46 -2.37 7.09 1.60
N SER A 47 -1.24 7.53 1.02
CA SER A 47 -1.18 8.66 0.10
C SER A 47 -2.04 8.50 -1.15
N MET A 48 -2.25 7.26 -1.63
CA MET A 48 -3.18 6.98 -2.73
C MET A 48 -4.59 7.51 -2.46
N PHE A 49 -5.03 7.43 -1.20
CA PHE A 49 -6.34 7.90 -0.76
C PHE A 49 -6.29 9.38 -0.35
N LEU A 50 -5.21 9.79 0.32
CA LEU A 50 -5.06 11.17 0.81
C LEU A 50 -4.97 12.18 -0.34
N ILE A 51 -4.36 11.86 -1.48
CA ILE A 51 -4.33 12.75 -2.64
C ILE A 51 -5.74 13.06 -3.16
N LYS A 52 -6.64 12.08 -3.14
CA LYS A 52 -8.05 12.31 -3.49
C LYS A 52 -8.78 13.17 -2.48
N ALA A 53 -8.43 13.04 -1.19
CA ALA A 53 -8.96 13.91 -0.15
C ALA A 53 -8.42 15.35 -0.25
N ILE A 54 -7.15 15.53 -0.65
CA ILE A 54 -6.55 16.84 -0.96
C ILE A 54 -7.28 17.50 -2.14
N GLU A 55 -7.48 16.77 -3.24
CA GLU A 55 -8.22 17.27 -4.41
C GLU A 55 -9.58 17.83 -3.98
N LYS A 56 -10.31 17.08 -3.13
CA LYS A 56 -11.63 17.48 -2.66
C LYS A 56 -11.59 18.64 -1.66
N SER A 57 -10.56 18.73 -0.83
CA SER A 57 -10.45 19.80 0.18
C SER A 57 -10.09 21.16 -0.43
N LEU A 58 -9.43 21.16 -1.59
CA LEU A 58 -9.07 22.37 -2.34
C LEU A 58 -10.26 23.02 -3.06
N GLU A 59 -11.36 22.30 -3.29
CA GLU A 59 -12.55 22.86 -3.92
C GLU A 59 -13.13 24.03 -3.09
N GLY A 60 -13.19 25.23 -3.67
CA GLY A 60 -13.74 26.42 -3.01
C GLY A 60 -12.78 27.16 -2.08
N GLN A 61 -11.53 26.70 -1.93
CA GLN A 61 -10.49 27.44 -1.22
C GLN A 61 -9.86 28.53 -2.09
N ILE A 62 -9.34 29.58 -1.45
CA ILE A 62 -8.49 30.56 -2.12
C ILE A 62 -7.11 29.94 -2.36
N PHE A 63 -6.47 30.30 -3.49
CA PHE A 63 -5.21 29.68 -3.91
C PHE A 63 -4.08 29.80 -2.87
N THR A 64 -4.07 30.84 -2.05
CA THR A 64 -3.05 31.04 -1.01
C THR A 64 -3.06 29.96 0.07
N ASP A 65 -4.17 29.26 0.26
CA ASP A 65 -4.30 28.20 1.27
C ASP A 65 -3.75 26.85 0.76
N PHE A 66 -3.41 26.76 -0.53
CA PHE A 66 -2.99 25.51 -1.19
C PHE A 66 -1.86 24.79 -0.44
N ALA A 67 -0.75 25.48 -0.14
CA ALA A 67 0.40 24.83 0.51
C ALA A 67 0.04 24.31 1.91
N PHE A 68 -0.72 25.08 2.68
CA PHE A 68 -1.15 24.69 4.01
C PHE A 68 -2.09 23.48 3.96
N THR A 69 -3.05 23.48 3.03
CA THR A 69 -3.99 22.38 2.83
C THR A 69 -3.26 21.12 2.39
N VAL A 70 -2.32 21.18 1.44
CA VAL A 70 -1.56 20.00 0.98
C VAL A 70 -0.71 19.42 2.11
N ASP A 71 0.05 20.25 2.83
CA ASP A 71 0.96 19.80 3.89
C ASP A 71 0.21 19.20 5.09
N SER A 72 -0.99 19.70 5.37
CA SER A 72 -1.82 19.22 6.50
C SER A 72 -2.26 17.76 6.38
N PHE A 73 -2.34 17.22 5.17
CA PHE A 73 -2.72 15.82 4.96
C PHE A 73 -1.57 14.84 5.20
N GLY A 74 -0.31 15.31 5.23
CA GLY A 74 0.85 14.42 5.42
C GLY A 74 0.99 13.35 4.33
N ALA A 75 0.47 13.61 3.13
CA ALA A 75 0.55 12.71 1.99
C ALA A 75 1.91 12.82 1.31
N PHE A 76 2.45 11.68 0.87
CA PHE A 76 3.67 11.64 0.09
C PHE A 76 3.30 11.36 -1.38
N PHE A 77 3.71 12.23 -2.30
CA PHE A 77 3.43 11.97 -3.72
C PHE A 77 4.22 10.78 -4.26
N ALA A 78 5.38 10.49 -3.66
CA ALA A 78 6.26 9.42 -4.10
C ALA A 78 5.70 8.01 -3.84
N ASP A 79 4.95 7.81 -2.76
CA ASP A 79 4.37 6.50 -2.44
C ASP A 79 2.93 6.33 -2.99
N ALA A 80 2.34 7.41 -3.49
CA ALA A 80 1.13 7.37 -4.33
C ALA A 80 1.42 7.18 -5.82
N ALA A 81 2.62 7.55 -6.29
CA ALA A 81 3.05 7.24 -7.65
C ALA A 81 3.43 5.75 -7.73
N LYS A 82 2.64 4.98 -8.48
CA LYS A 82 2.94 3.58 -8.81
C LYS A 82 3.78 3.49 -10.07
#